data_AF-A0A4Q7FYW3-F1
#
_entry.id   AF-A0A4Q7FYW3-F1
#
_cell.length_a   1.000
_cell.length_b   1.000
_cell.length_c   1.000
_cell.angle_alpha   90.00
_cell.angle_beta   90.00
_cell.angle_gamma   90.00
#
_symmetry.space_group_name_H-M   'P 1'
#
loop_
_entity.id
_entity.type
_entity.pdbx_description
1 polymer ?
#
loop_
_entity_poly.entity_id
_entity_poly.type
_entity_poly.pdbx_seq_one_letter_code
_entity_poly.pdbx_strand_id
1 'polypeptide(L)' 'MGSIATLTQTLEVSDVGDIVITTIEQDADAGDYVREIRVFGTATTGKAPSLVTLRLRSTTRQSLEVTAPASGF' A
#
# COMPACT_ATOMS: atom_id res chain seq x y z
N MET A 1 -20.04 3.58 7.92
CA MET A 1 -19.65 4.71 7.05
C MET A 1 -18.14 4.87 7.12
N GLY A 2 -17.41 4.52 6.06
CA GLY A 2 -15.96 4.71 6.02
C GLY A 2 -15.65 6.18 5.72
N SER A 3 -15.01 6.89 6.65
CA SER A 3 -14.51 8.24 6.41
C SER A 3 -13.33 8.17 5.45
N ILE A 4 -13.39 8.88 4.33
CA ILE A 4 -12.22 9.13 3.49
C ILE A 4 -11.30 10.06 4.29
N ALA A 5 -10.24 9.51 4.88
CA ALA A 5 -9.18 10.28 5.50
C ALA A 5 -8.11 10.52 4.43
N THR A 6 -8.04 11.75 3.92
CA THR A 6 -6.98 12.14 2.97
C THR A 6 -5.67 12.26 3.75
N LEU A 7 -4.72 11.35 3.48
CA LEU A 7 -3.33 11.48 3.93
C LEU A 7 -2.49 11.97 2.75
N THR A 8 -1.94 13.17 2.88
CA THR A 8 -0.94 13.69 1.93
C THR A 8 0.42 13.61 2.60
N GLN A 9 1.29 12.75 2.09
CA GLN A 9 2.67 12.63 2.52
C GLN A 9 3.57 12.79 1.29
N THR A 10 4.45 13.78 1.34
CA THR A 10 5.48 13.98 0.31
C THR A 10 6.74 13.25 0.75
N LEU A 11 7.27 12.40 -0.12
CA LEU A 11 8.53 11.69 0.08
C LEU A 11 9.45 12.04 -1.09
N GLU A 12 10.74 12.26 -0.82
CA GLU A 12 11.71 12.35 -1.90
C GLU A 12 11.91 10.95 -2.51
N VAL A 13 11.98 10.87 -3.84
CA VAL A 13 12.15 9.58 -4.53
C VAL A 13 13.45 8.89 -4.14
N SER A 14 14.49 9.66 -3.81
CA SER A 14 15.76 9.15 -3.28
C SER A 14 15.63 8.40 -1.95
N ASP A 15 14.58 8.71 -1.17
CA ASP A 15 14.33 8.05 0.09
C ASP A 15 13.63 6.70 -0.11
N VAL A 16 12.96 6.49 -1.25
CA VAL A 16 12.19 5.27 -1.53
C VAL A 16 13.10 4.20 -2.12
N GLY A 17 13.26 3.11 -1.37
CA GLY A 17 14.02 1.93 -1.80
C GLY A 17 13.17 0.87 -2.47
N ASP A 18 11.94 0.66 -1.99
CA ASP A 18 11.05 -0.38 -2.50
C ASP A 18 9.57 -0.03 -2.26
N ILE A 19 8.68 -0.56 -3.10
CA ILE A 19 7.22 -0.46 -2.94
C ILE A 19 6.62 -1.85 -3.09
N VAL A 20 6.01 -2.33 -2.01
CA VAL A 20 5.32 -3.63 -1.99
C VAL A 20 3.82 -3.41 -1.93
N ILE A 21 3.12 -4.01 -2.89
CA ILE A 21 1.66 -4.08 -2.89
C ILE A 21 1.26 -5.51 -2.50
N THR A 22 0.57 -5.67 -1.38
CA THR A 22 0.17 -7.00 -0.92
C THR A 22 -0.89 -7.63 -1.81
N THR A 23 -1.06 -8.94 -1.66
CA THR A 23 -2.26 -9.65 -2.13
C THR A 23 -3.50 -9.10 -1.44
N ILE A 24 -4.65 -9.25 -2.11
CA ILE A 24 -5.94 -8.96 -1.50
C ILE A 24 -6.35 -10.15 -0.64
N GLU A 25 -6.54 -9.90 0.64
CA GLU A 25 -6.93 -10.90 1.64
C GLU A 25 -8.27 -10.53 2.26
N GLN A 26 -9.00 -11.52 2.78
CA GLN A 26 -10.23 -11.27 3.52
C GLN A 26 -9.90 -11.15 5.01
N ASP A 27 -10.29 -10.03 5.62
CA ASP A 27 -10.19 -9.78 7.05
C ASP A 27 -11.16 -10.72 7.77
N ALA A 28 -10.61 -11.68 8.52
CA ALA A 28 -11.39 -12.75 9.13
C ALA A 28 -12.41 -12.23 10.15
N ASP A 29 -12.16 -11.07 10.76
CA ASP A 29 -12.99 -10.52 11.83
C ASP A 29 -14.06 -9.57 11.29
N ALA A 30 -13.74 -8.81 10.24
CA ALA A 30 -14.65 -7.82 9.66
C ALA A 30 -15.43 -8.33 8.43
N GLY A 31 -14.96 -9.40 7.78
CA GLY A 31 -15.50 -9.92 6.51
C GLY A 31 -15.15 -9.08 5.28
N ASP A 32 -14.60 -7.88 5.48
CA ASP A 32 -14.10 -6.99 4.44
C ASP A 32 -12.82 -7.54 3.78
N TYR A 33 -12.57 -7.14 2.55
CA TYR A 33 -11.29 -7.33 1.90
C TYR A 33 -10.31 -6.23 2.31
N VAL A 34 -9.04 -6.58 2.41
CA VAL A 34 -7.95 -5.68 2.76
C VAL A 34 -6.79 -5.86 1.78
N ARG A 35 -6.15 -4.73 1.46
CA ARG A 35 -4.90 -4.68 0.70
C ARG A 35 -4.03 -3.57 1.26
N GLU A 36 -2.72 -3.75 1.26
CA GLU A 36 -1.79 -2.72 1.70
C GLU A 36 -0.83 -2.33 0.59
N ILE A 37 -0.54 -1.03 0.53
CA ILE A 37 0.56 -0.47 -0.24
C ILE A 37 1.60 0.01 0.77
N ARG A 38 2.76 -0.64 0.77
CA ARG A 38 3.84 -0.39 1.72
C ARG A 38 5.02 0.22 0.97
N VAL A 39 5.43 1.40 1.37
CA VAL A 39 6.61 2.08 0.83
C VAL A 39 7.72 1.94 1.85
N PHE A 40 8.86 1.43 1.41
CA PHE A 40 10.04 1.21 2.23
C PHE A 40 11.16 2.14 1.79
N GLY A 41 11.97 2.55 2.75
CA GLY A 41 13.16 3.35 2.48
C GLY A 41 14.33 2.50 2.02
N THR A 42 15.42 3.14 1.64
CA THR A 42 16.65 2.41 1.28
C THR A 42 17.23 1.70 2.51
N ALA A 43 17.52 0.41 2.38
CA ALA A 43 18.19 -0.36 3.43
C ALA A 43 19.68 0.01 3.49
N THR A 44 20.14 0.60 4.61
CA THR A 44 21.56 0.92 4.83
C THR A 44 22.29 -0.23 5.54
N THR A 45 21.64 -0.90 6.48
CA THR A 45 22.12 -2.15 7.11
C THR A 45 20.93 -2.99 7.59
N GLY A 46 20.61 -4.07 6.89
CA GLY A 46 19.51 -4.97 7.27
C GLY A 46 18.16 -4.61 6.63
N LYS A 47 17.08 -4.56 7.41
CA LYS A 47 15.72 -4.40 6.88
C LYS A 47 15.43 -2.93 6.56
N ALA A 48 14.90 -2.68 5.36
CA ALA A 48 14.42 -1.37 4.94
C ALA A 48 13.34 -0.81 5.91
N PRO A 49 13.43 0.45 6.35
CA PRO A 49 12.43 1.07 7.21
C PRO A 49 11.12 1.29 6.43
N SER A 50 9.96 1.10 7.07
CA SER A 50 8.68 1.48 6.46
C SER A 50 8.52 3.00 6.53
N LEU A 51 8.32 3.64 5.38
CA LEU A 51 8.10 5.09 5.27
C LEU A 51 6.62 5.44 5.37
N VAL A 52 5.78 4.70 4.65
CA VAL A 52 4.33 4.84 4.71
C VAL A 52 3.66 3.50 4.41
N THR A 53 2.55 3.23 5.10
CA THR A 53 1.66 2.10 4.78
C THR A 53 0.25 2.64 4.58
N LEU A 54 -0.27 2.47 3.37
CA LEU A 54 -1.68 2.72 3.07
C LEU A 54 -2.44 1.41 3.17
N ARG A 55 -3.35 1.31 4.14
CA ARG A 55 -4.26 0.17 4.28
C ARG A 55 -5.60 0.50 3.64
N LEU A 56 -5.91 -0.22 2.57
CA LEU A 56 -7.17 -0.13 1.85
C LEU A 56 -8.12 -1.23 2.36
N ARG A 57 -9.40 -0.88 2.53
CA ARG A 57 -10.45 -1.80 2.97
C ARG A 57 -11.70 -1.61 2.11
N SER A 58 -12.33 -2.70 1.71
CA SER A 58 -13.57 -2.67 0.93
C SER A 58 -14.41 -3.92 1.18
N THR A 59 -15.73 -3.81 1.01
CA THR A 59 -16.65 -4.96 1.03
C THR A 59 -16.54 -5.83 -0.23
N THR A 60 -15.92 -5.34 -1.30
CA THR A 60 -15.72 -6.07 -2.56
C THR A 60 -14.25 -6.12 -2.95
N ARG A 61 -13.84 -7.28 -3.51
CA ARG A 61 -12.44 -7.53 -3.91
C ARG A 61 -12.00 -6.60 -5.04
N GLN A 62 -12.85 -6.34 -6.03
CA GLN A 62 -12.49 -5.53 -7.21
C GLN A 62 -12.17 -4.07 -6.84
N SER A 63 -12.79 -3.51 -5.79
CA SER A 63 -12.52 -2.14 -5.37
C SER A 63 -11.12 -1.93 -4.75
N LEU A 64 -10.36 -3.01 -4.54
CA LEU A 64 -8.97 -2.97 -4.06
C LEU A 64 -7.94 -3.24 -5.17
N GLU A 65 -8.39 -3.27 -6.43
CA GLU A 65 -7.48 -3.33 -7.56
C GLU A 65 -6.67 -2.04 -7.65
N VAL A 66 -5.35 -2.20 -7.74
CA VAL A 66 -4.39 -1.11 -7.92
C VAL A 66 -3.80 -1.31 -9.30
N THR A 67 -4.01 -0.35 -10.17
CA THR A 67 -3.47 -0.35 -11.53
C THR A 67 -2.29 0.62 -11.59
N ALA A 68 -1.13 0.13 -11.99
CA ALA A 68 -0.07 0.99 -12.49
C ALA A 68 -0.19 1.08 -14.02
N PRO A 69 0.22 2.20 -14.65
CA PRO A 69 0.42 2.21 -16.09
C PRO A 69 1.34 1.06 -16.48
N ALA A 70 1.02 0.35 -17.57
CA ALA A 70 1.94 -0.64 -18.09
C ALA A 70 3.25 0.08 -18.48
N SER A 71 4.34 -0.22 -17.79
CA SER A 71 5.66 0.23 -18.18
C SER A 71 6.04 -0.54 -19.44
N GLY A 72 5.83 0.07 -20.61
CA GLY A 72 6.37 -0.43 -21.86
C GLY A 72 7.89 -0.30 -21.81
N PHE A 73 8.57 -1.40 -21.48
CA PHE A 73 10.00 -1.57 -21.70
C PHE A 73 10.19 -2.55 -22.87
#